data_AF-A0A957Z5J1-F1
#
_entry.id   AF-A0A957Z5J1-F1
#
_cell.length_a   1.000
_cell.length_b   1.000
_cell.length_c   1.000
_cell.angle_alpha   90.00
_cell.angle_beta   90.00
_cell.angle_gamma   90.00
#
_symmetry.space_group_name_H-M   'P 1'
#
loop_
_entity.id
_entity.type
_entity.pdbx_description
1 polymer ?
#
loop_
_entity_poly.entity_id
_entity_poly.type
_entity_poly.pdbx_seq_one_letter_code
_entity_poly.pdbx_strand_id
1 'polypeptide(L)' 'VVSALVTDGLRRTLLYLHDRGYALSLIALGQACSAAPVPGVRTYAIGGREAWHDLTNLSLA' A
#
# COMPACT_ATOMS: atom_id res chain seq x y z
N VAL A 1 8.54 8.41 14.77
CA VAL A 1 8.61 7.78 13.44
C VAL A 1 7.38 6.92 13.29
N VAL A 2 6.51 7.17 12.29
CA VAL A 2 5.36 6.30 12.00
C VAL A 2 5.85 5.25 11.01
N SER A 3 5.84 3.98 11.42
CA SER A 3 6.10 2.84 10.53
C SER A 3 4.82 2.02 10.44
N ALA A 4 4.13 2.07 9.30
CA ALA A 4 3.00 1.19 9.05
C ALA A 4 3.55 -0.20 8.72
N LEU A 5 3.44 -1.13 9.67
CA LEU A 5 3.89 -2.50 9.47
C LEU A 5 2.76 -3.30 8.80
N VAL A 6 3.01 -3.86 7.62
CA VAL A 6 2.06 -4.77 6.97
C VAL A 6 2.08 -6.08 7.76
N THR A 7 1.08 -6.27 8.61
CA THR A 7 0.92 -7.51 9.37
C THR A 7 0.39 -8.63 8.48
N ASP A 8 0.54 -9.88 8.91
CA ASP A 8 -0.03 -11.03 8.19
C ASP A 8 -1.55 -10.97 8.07
N GLY A 9 -2.23 -10.36 9.05
CA GLY A 9 -3.67 -10.10 9.00
C GLY A 9 -4.03 -9.17 7.84
N LEU A 10 -3.33 -8.03 7.72
CA LEU A 10 -3.54 -7.09 6.61
C LEU A 10 -3.21 -7.74 5.26
N ARG A 11 -2.14 -8.54 5.19
CA ARG A 11 -1.79 -9.31 3.98
C ARG A 11 -2.93 -10.22 3.54
N ARG A 12 -3.53 -10.98 4.46
CA ARG A 12 -4.66 -11.87 4.14
C ARG A 12 -5.87 -11.09 3.64
N THR A 13 -6.20 -9.97 4.26
CA THR A 13 -7.31 -9.11 3.82
C THR A 13 -7.08 -8.55 2.42
N LEU A 14 -5.86 -8.09 2.12
CA LEU A 14 -5.52 -7.58 0.79
C LEU A 14 -5.60 -8.66 -0.28
N LEU A 15 -5.11 -9.87 0.00
CA LEU A 15 -5.24 -11.01 -0.91
C LEU A 15 -6.70 -11.40 -1.15
N TYR A 16 -7.51 -11.42 -0.10
CA TYR A 16 -8.94 -11.70 -0.20
C TYR A 16 -9.69 -10.68 -1.07
N LEU A 17 -9.37 -9.40 -0.92
CA LEU A 17 -9.95 -8.34 -1.74
C LEU A 17 -9.46 -8.42 -3.20
N HIS A 18 -8.20 -8.76 -3.41
CA HIS A 18 -7.66 -8.97 -4.76
C HIS A 18 -8.36 -10.13 -5.48
N ASP A 19 -8.56 -11.26 -4.81
CA ASP A 19 -9.26 -12.44 -5.35
C ASP A 19 -10.70 -12.14 -5.75
N ARG A 20 -11.33 -11.17 -5.07
CA ARG A 20 -12.67 -10.66 -5.42
C ARG A 20 -12.68 -9.65 -6.58
N GLY A 21 -11.53 -9.39 -7.19
CA GLY A 21 -11.40 -8.48 -8.33
C GLY A 21 -11.36 -7.00 -7.96
N TYR A 22 -11.13 -6.65 -6.68
CA TYR A 22 -10.97 -5.25 -6.30
C TYR A 22 -9.57 -4.73 -6.69
N ALA A 23 -9.52 -3.51 -7.25
CA ALA A 23 -8.29 -2.78 -7.45
C ALA A 23 -7.78 -2.21 -6.12
N LEU A 24 -6.58 -2.60 -5.70
CA LEU A 24 -6.02 -2.23 -4.39
C LEU A 24 -4.67 -1.53 -4.56
N SER A 25 -4.50 -0.43 -3.81
CA SER A 25 -3.23 0.26 -3.67
C SER A 25 -2.91 0.42 -2.18
N LEU A 26 -1.74 -0.05 -1.77
CA LEU A 26 -1.19 0.14 -0.43
C LEU A 26 -0.25 1.34 -0.43
N ILE A 27 -0.52 2.31 0.43
CA ILE A 27 0.31 3.51 0.55
C ILE A 27 0.99 3.49 1.92
N ALA A 28 2.30 3.25 1.91
CA ALA A 28 3.15 3.28 3.09
C ALA A 28 3.65 4.70 3.35
N LEU A 29 3.52 5.16 4.59
CA LEU A 29 3.97 6.48 5.03
C LEU A 29 5.28 6.36 5.80
N GLY A 30 6.21 7.25 5.50
CA GLY A 30 7.56 7.25 6.07
C GLY A 30 8.52 6.32 5.35
N GLN A 31 9.70 6.13 5.95
CA GLN A 31 10.83 5.39 5.36
C GLN A 31 10.64 3.87 5.36
N ALA A 32 9.57 3.34 5.95
CA ALA A 32 9.42 1.92 6.24
C ALA A 32 8.35 1.28 5.35
N CYS A 33 8.71 0.93 4.12
CA CYS A 33 8.02 -0.12 3.39
C CYS A 33 8.90 -1.37 3.40
N SER A 34 9.07 -1.99 4.57
CA SER A 34 9.89 -3.20 4.74
C SER A 34 9.11 -4.51 4.51
N ALA A 35 7.86 -4.42 4.04
CA ALA A 35 7.03 -5.59 3.82
C ALA A 35 7.29 -6.21 2.44
N ALA A 36 7.38 -7.55 2.39
CA ALA A 36 7.42 -8.25 1.12
C ALA A 36 6.19 -7.89 0.26
N PRO A 37 6.35 -7.71 -1.06
CA PRO A 37 5.24 -7.33 -1.93
C PRO A 37 4.06 -8.29 -1.82
N VAL A 38 2.85 -7.77 -1.99
CA VAL A 38 1.61 -8.57 -2.03
C VAL A 38 1.18 -8.68 -3.49
N PRO A 39 1.05 -9.91 -4.04
CA PRO A 39 0.58 -10.10 -5.42
C PRO A 39 -0.74 -9.39 -5.67
N GLY A 40 -0.85 -8.69 -6.80
CA GLY A 40 -2.08 -7.99 -7.20
C GLY A 40 -2.34 -6.66 -6.49
N VAL A 41 -1.46 -6.23 -5.58
CA VAL A 41 -1.57 -4.97 -4.85
C VAL A 41 -0.42 -4.05 -5.23
N ARG A 42 -0.74 -2.84 -5.68
CA ARG A 42 0.28 -1.82 -5.96
C ARG A 42 0.73 -1.19 -4.66
N THR A 43 2.04 -1.07 -4.44
CA THR A 43 2.57 -0.46 -3.22
C THR A 43 3.32 0.81 -3.53
N TYR A 44 2.98 1.88 -2.81
CA TYR A 44 3.60 3.21 -2.94
C TYR A 44 4.19 3.61 -1.59
N ALA A 45 5.42 4.10 -1.57
CA ALA A 45 6.07 4.60 -0.37
C ALA A 45 6.20 6.13 -0.44
N ILE A 46 5.63 6.83 0.53
CA ILE A 46 5.67 8.29 0.66
C ILE A 46 6.55 8.60 1.86
N GLY A 47 7.82 8.91 1.57
CA GLY A 47 8.88 9.06 2.56
C GLY A 47 8.66 10.16 3.62
N GLY A 48 7.74 11.11 3.40
CA GLY A 48 7.34 12.13 4.36
C GLY A 48 6.79 13.42 3.72
N ARG A 49 5.78 14.00 4.39
CA ARG A 49 5.07 15.30 4.26
C ARG A 49 4.70 15.91 2.89
N GLU A 50 5.42 15.69 1.79
CA GLU A 50 5.13 16.36 0.49
C GLU A 50 4.69 15.44 -0.66
N ALA A 51 5.00 14.14 -0.62
CA ALA A 51 4.62 13.22 -1.72
C ALA A 51 3.14 12.77 -1.70
N TRP A 52 2.29 13.39 -0.87
CA TRP A 52 0.84 13.14 -0.87
C TRP A 52 0.16 13.66 -2.15
N HIS A 53 0.71 14.72 -2.76
CA HIS A 53 0.21 15.23 -4.04
C HIS A 53 0.39 14.22 -5.20
N ASP A 54 1.33 13.29 -5.08
CA ASP A 54 1.52 12.24 -6.08
C ASP A 54 0.40 11.18 -6.01
N LEU A 55 -0.27 11.03 -4.87
CA LEU A 55 -1.41 10.12 -4.72
C LEU A 55 -2.64 10.57 -5.49
N THR A 56 -2.87 11.88 -5.63
CA THR A 56 -4.00 12.39 -6.43
C THR A 56 -3.89 12.02 -7.91
N ASN A 57 -2.69 11.65 -8.38
CA ASN A 57 -2.47 11.14 -9.73
C ASN A 57 -2.58 9.61 -9.84
N LEU A 58 -2.78 8.90 -8.72
CA LEU A 58 -2.97 7.45 -8.74
C LEU A 58 -4.38 7.11 -9.20
N SER A 59 -4.50 6.77 -10.48
CA SER A 59 -5.69 6.17 -11.03
C SER A 59 -5.80 4.70 -10.59
N LEU A 60 -6.90 4.39 -9.89
CA LEU A 60 -7.37 3.02 -9.68
C LEU A 60 -8.11 2.59 -10.96
N ALA A 61 -7.33 2.22 -11.98
CA ALA A 61 -7.86 1.69 -13.24
C ALA A 61 -8.36 0.25 -13.08
#